data_AF-A0A9E3RNY6-F1
#
_entry.id   AF-A0A9E3RNY6-F1
#
_cell.length_a   1.000
_cell.length_b   1.000
_cell.length_c   1.000
_cell.angle_alpha   90.00
_cell.angle_beta   90.00
_cell.angle_gamma   90.00
#
_symmetry.space_group_name_H-M   'P 1'
#
loop_
_entity.id
_entity.type
_entity.pdbx_description
1 polymer ?
#
loop_
_entity_poly.entity_id
_entity_poly.type
_entity_poly.pdbx_seq_one_letter_code
_entity_poly.pdbx_strand_id
1 'polypeptide(L)'
;MSKDIQHIINSGDVELYVLGAMESERVAEFEVLISQHPALAQEVETTRRTLEGYSAAYSVNPAPKLRATILGNALASSQESTNKSTILRLPELQRYKRYAIAASVLFAISTTTAVYYRIQSGNLAQTLSTTQQELAAIQKDNSVMAAKFDMLDKRRSMMNNSAVKPVLMMPVPNMPQTSRSLVLWDTATQKVYLDVQALPTNQPDTDYQLWALVDGKPIDLGVFNTNDKNPLYEMKSIAKADAFAVTLEPKGGSTTPTLSKMYIMAKV
;
A
#
# COMPACT_ATOMS: atom_id res chain seq x y z
N MET A 1 13.54 3.62 -32.48
CA MET A 1 14.49 4.51 -33.17
C MET A 1 14.25 4.62 -34.67
N SER A 2 14.48 3.60 -35.53
CA SER A 2 14.15 3.76 -36.97
C SER A 2 12.65 3.95 -37.26
N LYS A 3 11.76 3.36 -36.44
CA LYS A 3 10.29 3.51 -36.58
C LYS A 3 9.78 4.92 -36.28
N ASP A 4 10.48 5.68 -35.43
CA ASP A 4 10.02 6.99 -34.96
C ASP A 4 10.30 8.09 -36.00
N ILE A 5 11.45 8.02 -36.69
CA ILE A 5 11.78 8.93 -37.80
C ILE A 5 10.87 8.69 -39.01
N GLN A 6 10.55 7.42 -39.31
CA GLN A 6 9.62 7.13 -40.40
C GLN A 6 8.20 7.66 -40.10
N HIS A 7 7.81 7.71 -38.82
CA HIS A 7 6.56 8.33 -38.42
C HIS A 7 6.58 9.85 -38.63
N ILE A 8 7.69 10.53 -38.33
CA ILE A 8 7.86 11.97 -38.56
C ILE A 8 7.88 12.32 -40.06
N ILE A 9 8.51 11.48 -40.88
CA ILE A 9 8.49 11.66 -42.34
C ILE A 9 7.06 11.50 -42.87
N ASN A 10 6.27 10.57 -42.32
CA ASN A 10 4.91 10.31 -42.78
C ASN A 10 3.83 11.18 -42.12
N SER A 11 4.17 12.00 -41.11
CA SER A 11 3.20 12.79 -40.33
C SER A 11 2.85 14.15 -40.94
N GLY A 12 3.60 14.61 -41.95
CA GLY A 12 3.45 15.94 -42.54
C GLY A 12 4.30 17.03 -41.88
N ASP A 13 5.13 16.67 -40.88
CA ASP A 13 5.94 17.64 -40.14
C ASP A 13 7.06 18.25 -41.02
N VAL A 14 7.60 17.48 -41.97
CA VAL A 14 8.63 17.94 -42.92
C VAL A 14 8.09 19.05 -43.81
N GLU A 15 6.87 18.90 -44.32
CA GLU A 15 6.19 19.86 -45.19
C GLU A 15 5.86 21.14 -44.44
N LEU A 16 5.36 21.03 -43.20
CA LEU A 16 5.09 22.19 -42.34
C LEU A 16 6.37 22.99 -42.03
N TYR A 17 7.49 22.29 -41.82
CA TYR A 17 8.79 22.93 -41.62
C TYR A 17 9.27 23.66 -42.89
N VAL A 18 9.25 22.99 -44.06
CA VAL A 18 9.72 23.57 -45.33
C VAL A 18 8.87 24.78 -45.77
N LEU A 19 7.56 24.75 -45.49
CA LEU A 19 6.66 25.87 -45.76
C LEU A 19 6.78 27.02 -44.75
N GLY A 20 7.55 26.86 -43.67
CA GLY A 20 7.64 27.84 -42.59
C GLY A 20 6.36 27.98 -41.76
N ALA A 21 5.51 26.96 -41.77
CA ALA A 21 4.22 26.92 -41.05
C ALA A 21 4.29 26.19 -39.69
N MET A 22 5.48 25.75 -39.28
CA MET A 22 5.74 25.11 -38.00
C MET A 22 5.87 26.15 -36.88
N GLU A 23 5.37 25.84 -35.68
CA GLU A 23 5.50 26.71 -34.50
C GLU A 23 6.97 26.90 -34.10
N SER A 24 7.35 28.11 -33.70
CA SER A 24 8.76 28.48 -33.45
C SER A 24 9.47 27.65 -32.38
N GLU A 25 8.74 27.13 -31.39
CA GLU A 25 9.28 26.23 -30.37
C GLU A 25 9.62 24.85 -30.94
N ARG A 26 8.74 24.31 -31.79
CA ARG A 26 8.91 23.02 -32.48
C ARG A 26 10.01 23.08 -33.54
N VAL A 27 10.22 24.24 -34.19
CA VAL A 27 11.30 24.44 -35.17
C VAL A 27 12.68 24.14 -34.57
N ALA A 28 12.96 24.63 -33.36
CA ALA A 28 14.25 24.41 -32.70
C ALA A 28 14.49 22.92 -32.38
N GLU A 29 13.46 22.22 -31.92
CA GLU A 29 13.52 20.77 -31.69
C GLU A 29 13.72 20.00 -33.00
N PHE A 30 13.05 20.44 -34.08
CA PHE A 30 13.12 19.81 -35.39
C PHE A 30 14.50 19.99 -36.04
N GLU A 31 15.14 21.16 -35.90
CA GLU A 31 16.51 21.39 -36.38
C GLU A 31 17.54 20.49 -35.68
N VAL A 32 17.36 20.25 -34.37
CA VAL A 32 18.17 19.28 -33.63
C VAL A 32 17.97 17.88 -34.20
N LEU A 33 16.74 17.47 -34.50
CA LEU A 33 16.44 16.17 -35.11
C LEU A 33 17.05 16.02 -36.51
N ILE A 34 17.02 17.07 -37.34
CA ILE A 34 17.67 17.09 -38.66
C ILE A 34 19.18 16.84 -38.52
N SER A 35 19.84 17.45 -37.53
CA SER A 35 21.28 17.28 -37.30
C SER A 35 21.67 15.87 -36.85
N GLN A 36 20.75 15.16 -36.19
CA GLN A 36 20.97 13.83 -35.63
C GLN A 36 20.61 12.69 -36.59
N HIS A 37 19.75 12.95 -37.58
CA HIS A 37 19.19 11.94 -38.49
C HIS A 37 19.37 12.31 -39.97
N PRO A 38 20.43 11.81 -40.64
CA PRO A 38 20.70 12.10 -42.06
C PRO A 38 19.54 11.75 -43.01
N ALA A 39 18.74 10.72 -42.69
CA ALA A 39 17.56 10.35 -43.48
C ALA A 39 16.47 11.44 -43.46
N LEU A 40 16.28 12.12 -42.32
CA LEU A 40 15.34 13.24 -42.20
C LEU A 40 15.87 14.47 -42.94
N ALA A 41 17.18 14.73 -42.87
CA ALA A 41 17.80 15.81 -43.63
C ALA A 41 17.65 15.63 -45.15
N GLN A 42 17.76 14.39 -45.65
CA GLN A 42 17.54 14.07 -47.05
C GLN A 42 16.08 14.30 -47.47
N GLU A 43 15.12 13.98 -46.63
CA GLU A 43 13.70 14.20 -46.89
C GLU A 43 13.34 15.70 -46.94
N VAL A 44 13.87 16.49 -46.01
CA VAL A 44 13.72 17.96 -45.97
C VAL A 44 14.25 18.59 -47.25
N GLU A 45 15.43 18.17 -47.71
CA GLU A 45 16.05 18.68 -48.93
C GLU A 45 15.27 18.27 -50.18
N THR A 46 14.74 17.05 -50.22
CA THR A 46 13.88 16.58 -51.31
C THR A 46 12.59 17.39 -51.40
N THR A 47 11.96 17.66 -50.25
CA THR A 47 10.75 18.49 -50.15
C THR A 47 11.03 19.94 -50.56
N ARG A 48 12.17 20.51 -50.15
CA ARG A 48 12.61 21.85 -50.56
C ARG A 48 12.77 21.94 -52.07
N ARG A 49 13.44 20.98 -52.71
CA ARG A 49 13.60 20.97 -54.18
C ARG A 49 12.28 20.85 -54.91
N THR A 50 11.34 20.06 -54.39
CA THR A 50 9.98 19.96 -54.94
C THR A 50 9.28 21.32 -54.88
N LEU A 51 9.37 22.03 -53.76
CA LEU A 51 8.81 23.37 -53.60
C LEU A 51 9.49 24.40 -54.50
N GLU A 52 10.82 24.32 -54.65
CA GLU A 52 11.58 25.17 -55.58
C GLU A 52 11.09 24.97 -57.02
N GLY A 53 10.95 23.71 -57.46
CA GLY A 53 10.41 23.36 -58.77
C GLY A 53 8.99 23.89 -58.99
N TYR A 54 8.13 23.78 -57.98
CA TYR A 54 6.79 24.37 -58.00
C TYR A 54 6.85 25.90 -58.10
N SER A 55 7.68 26.56 -57.29
CA SER A 55 7.82 28.02 -57.30
C SER A 55 8.38 28.56 -58.62
N ALA A 56 9.27 27.80 -59.27
CA ALA A 56 9.81 28.13 -60.58
C ALA A 56 8.75 28.01 -61.68
N ALA A 57 7.91 26.96 -61.64
CA ALA A 57 6.83 26.76 -62.61
C ALA A 57 5.75 27.84 -62.53
N TYR A 58 5.49 28.38 -61.33
CA TYR A 58 4.51 29.44 -61.08
C TYR A 58 5.15 30.81 -60.86
N SER A 59 6.39 31.01 -61.32
CA SER A 59 7.11 32.26 -61.12
C SER A 59 6.48 33.42 -61.89
N VAL A 60 6.23 34.53 -61.21
CA VAL A 60 5.76 35.78 -61.82
C VAL A 60 6.94 36.72 -62.00
N ASN A 61 7.08 37.26 -63.21
CA ASN A 61 8.20 38.15 -63.52
C ASN A 61 8.08 39.44 -62.69
N PRO A 62 9.05 39.76 -61.81
CA PRO A 62 8.98 40.94 -60.97
C PRO A 62 9.12 42.23 -61.79
N ALA A 63 8.69 43.36 -61.21
CA ALA A 63 8.81 44.66 -61.88
C ALA A 63 10.28 44.97 -62.24
N PRO A 64 10.58 45.46 -63.46
CA PRO A 64 11.96 45.65 -63.92
C PRO A 64 12.82 46.57 -63.03
N LYS A 65 12.18 47.55 -62.36
CA LYS A 65 12.84 48.47 -61.42
C LYS A 65 13.40 47.76 -60.19
N LEU A 66 12.83 46.63 -59.79
CA LEU A 66 13.21 45.91 -58.57
C LEU A 66 14.65 45.38 -58.64
N ARG A 67 15.10 44.94 -59.82
CA ARG A 67 16.48 44.47 -60.02
C ARG A 67 17.49 45.60 -59.77
N ALA A 68 17.21 46.80 -60.27
CA ALA A 68 18.06 47.96 -60.06
C ALA A 68 18.05 48.41 -58.59
N THR A 69 16.91 48.34 -57.90
CA THR A 69 16.81 48.64 -56.47
C THR A 69 17.58 47.64 -55.60
N ILE A 70 17.44 46.33 -55.85
CA ILE A 70 18.12 45.29 -55.06
C ILE A 70 19.64 45.35 -55.30
N LEU A 71 20.08 45.41 -56.55
CA LEU A 71 21.51 45.50 -56.87
C LEU A 71 22.12 46.83 -56.41
N GLY A 72 21.37 47.93 -56.53
CA GLY A 72 21.76 49.23 -56.02
C GLY A 72 21.96 49.21 -54.50
N ASN A 73 21.04 48.60 -53.75
CA ASN A 73 21.17 48.48 -52.29
C ASN A 73 22.30 47.53 -51.89
N ALA A 74 22.49 46.40 -52.59
CA ALA A 74 23.59 45.47 -52.29
C ALA A 74 24.99 46.07 -52.56
N LEU A 75 25.11 46.88 -53.63
CA LEU A 75 26.34 47.59 -53.97
C LEU A 75 26.56 48.83 -53.07
N ALA A 76 25.50 49.55 -52.69
CA ALA A 76 25.56 50.65 -51.73
C ALA A 76 25.99 50.15 -50.33
N SER A 77 25.47 49.00 -49.88
CA SER A 77 25.93 48.36 -48.64
C SER A 77 27.39 47.89 -48.69
N SER A 78 27.98 47.77 -49.88
CA SER A 78 29.42 47.43 -50.03
C SER A 78 30.33 48.67 -50.00
N GLN A 79 29.82 49.89 -50.26
CA GLN A 79 30.60 51.14 -50.23
C GLN A 79 30.41 51.97 -48.95
N GLU A 80 29.46 51.64 -48.09
CA GLU A 80 29.23 52.31 -46.79
C GLU A 80 29.99 51.70 -45.60
N SER A 81 31.03 50.88 -45.83
CA SER A 81 31.89 50.35 -44.75
C SER A 81 33.03 51.29 -44.34
N THR A 82 32.80 52.61 -44.27
CA THR A 82 33.70 53.54 -43.53
C THR A 82 32.98 54.59 -42.69
N ASN A 83 31.65 54.58 -42.59
CA ASN A 83 30.95 55.49 -41.68
C ASN A 83 30.55 54.79 -40.39
N LYS A 84 31.25 55.17 -39.32
CA LYS A 84 30.94 54.98 -37.90
C LYS A 84 29.86 53.95 -37.62
N SER A 85 30.27 52.83 -37.03
CA SER A 85 29.42 52.00 -36.19
C SER A 85 28.59 52.90 -35.28
N THR A 86 27.36 53.20 -35.71
CA THR A 86 26.33 53.65 -34.79
C THR A 86 26.04 52.40 -34.00
N ILE A 87 26.76 52.30 -32.88
CA ILE A 87 26.45 51.35 -31.83
C ILE A 87 24.98 51.59 -31.54
N LEU A 88 24.11 50.69 -32.03
CA LEU A 88 22.77 50.52 -31.49
C LEU A 88 22.99 50.20 -30.01
N ARG A 89 22.98 51.24 -29.18
CA ARG A 89 22.83 51.07 -27.74
C ARG A 89 21.44 50.49 -27.56
N LEU A 90 21.37 49.16 -27.54
CA LEU A 90 20.23 48.42 -27.04
C LEU A 90 19.83 49.08 -25.71
N PRO A 91 18.54 49.38 -25.49
CA PRO A 91 18.09 49.94 -24.22
C PRO A 91 18.65 49.06 -23.11
N GLU A 92 19.31 49.71 -22.16
CA GLU A 92 20.20 49.03 -21.23
C GLU A 92 19.44 47.89 -20.53
N LEU A 93 19.86 46.68 -20.88
CA LEU A 93 19.43 45.39 -20.38
C LEU A 93 19.52 45.27 -18.82
N GLN A 94 19.81 46.34 -18.10
CA GLN A 94 19.87 46.35 -16.64
C GLN A 94 18.51 46.22 -15.95
N ARG A 95 17.42 46.78 -16.52
CA ARG A 95 16.13 46.82 -15.81
C ARG A 95 15.46 45.45 -15.73
N TYR A 96 15.44 44.69 -16.82
CA TYR A 96 14.91 43.31 -16.80
C TYR A 96 15.79 42.36 -15.98
N LYS A 97 17.13 42.58 -15.93
CA LYS A 97 18.01 41.81 -15.04
C LYS A 97 17.61 41.97 -13.57
N ARG A 98 17.23 43.17 -13.12
CA ARG A 98 16.74 43.40 -11.75
C ARG A 98 15.42 42.68 -11.47
N TYR A 99 14.48 42.68 -12.42
CA TYR A 99 13.21 41.94 -12.29
C TYR A 99 13.43 40.42 -12.36
N ALA A 100 14.32 39.94 -13.21
CA ALA A 100 14.68 38.52 -13.30
C ALA A 100 15.35 38.04 -12.01
N ILE A 101 16.25 38.83 -11.42
CA ILE A 101 16.84 38.55 -10.10
C ILE A 101 15.74 38.51 -9.03
N ALA A 102 14.87 39.53 -8.97
CA ALA A 102 13.77 39.55 -7.99
C ALA A 102 12.81 38.35 -8.14
N ALA A 103 12.44 37.99 -9.38
CA ALA A 103 11.58 36.85 -9.67
C ALA A 103 12.23 35.52 -9.25
N SER A 104 13.53 35.35 -9.49
CA SER A 104 14.27 34.15 -9.09
C SER A 104 14.34 34.00 -7.56
N VAL A 105 14.49 35.11 -6.83
CA VAL A 105 14.49 35.11 -5.36
C VAL A 105 13.09 34.77 -4.83
N LEU A 106 12.03 35.35 -5.39
CA LEU A 106 10.65 35.03 -5.01
C LEU A 106 10.31 33.57 -5.31
N PHE A 107 10.73 33.05 -6.47
CA PHE A 107 10.56 31.65 -6.83
C PHE A 107 11.32 30.72 -5.89
N ALA A 108 12.57 31.05 -5.54
CA ALA A 108 13.36 30.28 -4.58
C ALA A 108 12.72 30.26 -3.19
N ILE A 109 12.20 31.40 -2.70
CA ILE A 109 11.48 31.47 -1.43
C ILE A 109 10.20 30.62 -1.51
N SER A 110 9.37 30.82 -2.54
CA SER A 110 8.11 30.09 -2.71
C SER A 110 8.32 28.58 -2.79
N THR A 111 9.32 28.12 -3.55
CA THR A 111 9.62 26.69 -3.68
C THR A 111 10.15 26.12 -2.37
N THR A 112 11.04 26.84 -1.68
CA THR A 112 11.54 26.41 -0.36
C THR A 112 10.41 26.30 0.66
N THR A 113 9.51 27.29 0.71
CA THR A 113 8.34 27.27 1.59
C THR A 113 7.38 26.12 1.23
N ALA A 114 7.12 25.88 -0.06
CA ALA A 114 6.28 24.76 -0.49
C ALA A 114 6.88 23.39 -0.13
N VAL A 115 8.19 23.21 -0.32
CA VAL A 115 8.90 21.99 0.08
C VAL A 115 8.85 21.80 1.59
N TYR A 116 9.08 22.87 2.37
CA TYR A 116 8.97 22.85 3.82
C TYR A 116 7.57 22.40 4.29
N TYR A 117 6.50 23.00 3.75
CA TYR A 117 5.13 22.59 4.08
C TYR A 117 4.80 21.17 3.64
N ARG A 118 5.34 20.70 2.51
CA ARG A 118 5.16 19.32 2.04
C ARG A 118 5.83 18.31 2.97
N ILE A 119 7.04 18.59 3.44
CA ILE A 119 7.74 17.75 4.43
C ILE A 119 6.97 17.76 5.76
N GLN A 120 6.55 18.93 6.23
CA GLN A 120 5.81 19.07 7.49
C GLN A 120 4.46 18.33 7.46
N SER A 121 3.72 18.45 6.36
CA SER A 121 2.44 17.72 6.18
C SER A 121 2.63 16.21 6.08
N GLY A 122 3.71 15.75 5.44
CA GLY A 122 4.08 14.34 5.43
C GLY A 122 4.39 13.79 6.83
N ASN A 123 5.19 14.53 7.62
CA ASN A 123 5.49 14.15 9.00
C ASN A 123 4.23 14.12 9.87
N LEU A 124 3.33 15.10 9.73
CA LEU A 124 2.07 15.14 10.47
C LEU A 124 1.14 13.98 10.11
N ALA A 125 1.04 13.64 8.82
CA ALA A 125 0.26 12.50 8.35
C ALA A 125 0.82 11.18 8.90
N GLN A 126 2.15 11.03 8.94
CA GLN A 126 2.80 9.87 9.51
C GLN A 126 2.52 9.76 11.01
N THR A 127 2.70 10.84 11.78
CA THR A 127 2.40 10.87 13.22
C THR A 127 0.93 10.53 13.49
N LEU A 128 0.00 11.07 12.70
CA LEU A 128 -1.42 10.77 12.86
C LEU A 128 -1.71 9.29 12.59
N SER A 129 -1.12 8.72 11.54
CA SER A 129 -1.23 7.29 11.24
C SER A 129 -0.66 6.42 12.36
N THR A 130 0.52 6.73 12.89
CA THR A 130 1.14 5.95 13.98
C THR A 130 0.34 6.07 15.27
N THR A 131 -0.08 7.28 15.64
CA THR A 131 -0.93 7.50 16.82
C THR A 131 -2.27 6.77 16.70
N GLN A 132 -2.88 6.72 15.52
CA GLN A 132 -4.12 5.99 15.31
C GLN A 132 -3.94 4.47 15.41
N GLN A 133 -2.81 3.94 14.94
CA GLN A 133 -2.45 2.54 15.13
C GLN A 133 -2.19 2.20 16.60
N GLU A 134 -1.46 3.04 17.32
CA GLU A 134 -1.23 2.89 18.76
C GLU A 134 -2.54 2.92 19.54
N LEU A 135 -3.42 3.86 19.23
CA LEU A 135 -4.74 3.96 19.87
C LEU A 135 -5.58 2.70 19.62
N ALA A 136 -5.59 2.21 18.37
CA ALA A 136 -6.29 0.96 18.05
C ALA A 136 -5.68 -0.26 18.79
N ALA A 137 -4.36 -0.31 18.93
CA ALA A 137 -3.68 -1.36 19.70
C ALA A 137 -4.05 -1.27 21.19
N ILE A 138 -4.01 -0.08 21.80
CA ILE A 138 -4.40 0.16 23.20
C ILE A 138 -5.87 -0.18 23.42
N GLN A 139 -6.76 0.18 22.51
CA GLN A 139 -8.18 -0.19 22.59
C GLN A 139 -8.39 -1.70 22.55
N LYS A 140 -7.68 -2.39 21.66
CA LYS A 140 -7.70 -3.85 21.58
C LYS A 140 -7.19 -4.46 22.88
N ASP A 141 -6.07 -3.98 23.41
CA ASP A 141 -5.51 -4.48 24.66
C ASP A 141 -6.46 -4.23 25.84
N ASN A 142 -7.10 -3.06 25.91
CA ASN A 142 -8.13 -2.76 26.91
C ASN A 142 -9.31 -3.74 26.82
N SER A 143 -9.78 -4.07 25.61
CA SER A 143 -10.87 -5.05 25.45
C SER A 143 -10.47 -6.46 25.90
N VAL A 144 -9.23 -6.86 25.64
CA VAL A 144 -8.67 -8.14 26.08
C VAL A 144 -8.51 -8.16 27.61
N MET A 145 -8.04 -7.06 28.20
CA MET A 145 -7.90 -6.94 29.65
C MET A 145 -9.26 -6.93 30.35
N ALA A 146 -10.26 -6.25 29.80
CA ALA A 146 -11.63 -6.27 30.31
C ALA A 146 -12.21 -7.70 30.28
N ALA A 147 -12.04 -8.44 29.17
CA ALA A 147 -12.47 -9.83 29.08
C ALA A 147 -11.74 -10.75 30.07
N LYS A 148 -10.43 -10.54 30.28
CA LYS A 148 -9.66 -11.28 31.31
C LYS A 148 -10.16 -10.97 32.72
N PHE A 149 -10.48 -9.72 33.01
CA PHE A 149 -11.00 -9.32 34.32
C PHE A 149 -12.37 -9.96 34.58
N ASP A 150 -13.28 -9.90 33.61
CA ASP A 150 -14.60 -10.56 33.69
C ASP A 150 -14.46 -12.07 33.93
N MET A 151 -13.54 -12.73 33.23
CA MET A 151 -13.25 -14.14 33.43
C MET A 151 -12.72 -14.45 34.84
N LEU A 152 -11.78 -13.65 35.36
CA LEU A 152 -11.23 -13.83 36.70
C LEU A 152 -12.29 -13.59 37.77
N ASP A 153 -13.16 -12.60 37.59
CA ASP A 153 -14.27 -12.31 38.50
C ASP A 153 -15.30 -13.43 38.47
N LYS A 154 -15.68 -13.93 37.28
CA LYS A 154 -16.55 -15.11 37.12
C LYS A 154 -15.96 -16.32 37.82
N ARG A 155 -14.67 -16.63 37.60
CA ARG A 155 -13.95 -17.72 38.29
C ARG A 155 -13.98 -17.55 39.80
N ARG A 156 -13.71 -16.35 40.31
CA ARG A 156 -13.72 -16.04 41.74
C ARG A 156 -15.13 -16.21 42.34
N SER A 157 -16.16 -15.71 41.66
CA SER A 157 -17.55 -15.84 42.10
C SER A 157 -17.99 -17.32 42.20
N MET A 158 -17.57 -18.16 41.25
CA MET A 158 -17.83 -19.59 41.28
C MET A 158 -17.08 -20.27 42.44
N MET A 159 -15.81 -19.94 42.69
CA MET A 159 -15.06 -20.51 43.82
C MET A 159 -15.61 -20.09 45.19
N ASN A 160 -16.26 -18.93 45.27
CA ASN A 160 -16.89 -18.44 46.50
C ASN A 160 -18.33 -18.93 46.68
N ASN A 161 -18.93 -19.55 45.66
CA ASN A 161 -20.29 -20.08 45.73
C ASN A 161 -20.29 -21.49 46.32
N SER A 162 -20.97 -21.67 47.45
CA SER A 162 -21.05 -22.97 48.15
C SER A 162 -21.79 -24.05 47.36
N ALA A 163 -22.61 -23.70 46.37
CA ALA A 163 -23.27 -24.65 45.48
C ALA A 163 -22.33 -25.25 44.42
N VAL A 164 -21.21 -24.58 44.16
CA VAL A 164 -20.20 -25.01 43.19
C VAL A 164 -19.22 -25.97 43.85
N LYS A 165 -19.16 -27.18 43.33
CA LYS A 165 -18.19 -28.21 43.73
C LYS A 165 -16.97 -28.16 42.81
N PRO A 166 -15.78 -27.80 43.33
CA PRO A 166 -14.53 -27.91 42.59
C PRO A 166 -14.07 -29.37 42.53
N VAL A 167 -13.85 -29.91 41.33
CA VAL A 167 -13.35 -31.27 41.09
C VAL A 167 -12.01 -31.16 40.34
N LEU A 168 -10.92 -31.40 41.05
CA LEU A 168 -9.57 -31.33 40.51
C LEU A 168 -9.26 -32.57 39.67
N MET A 169 -9.07 -32.37 38.37
CA MET A 169 -8.75 -33.43 37.42
C MET A 169 -7.24 -33.64 37.31
N MET A 170 -6.81 -34.88 37.53
CA MET A 170 -5.40 -35.29 37.58
C MET A 170 -5.05 -36.21 36.42
N PRO A 171 -3.78 -36.28 35.99
CA PRO A 171 -3.36 -37.09 34.86
C PRO A 171 -3.53 -38.57 35.15
N VAL A 172 -3.99 -39.32 34.15
CA VAL A 172 -4.01 -40.79 34.24
C VAL A 172 -2.60 -41.36 34.02
N PRO A 173 -2.34 -42.64 34.37
CA PRO A 173 -1.04 -43.25 34.11
C PRO A 173 -0.63 -43.14 32.64
N ASN A 174 0.67 -42.92 32.39
CA ASN A 174 1.29 -42.78 31.06
C ASN A 174 0.90 -41.53 30.25
N MET A 175 0.23 -40.56 30.87
CA MET A 175 -0.01 -39.22 30.29
C MET A 175 0.95 -38.17 30.88
N PRO A 176 1.09 -36.98 30.26
CA PRO A 176 1.98 -35.94 30.79
C PRO A 176 1.55 -35.54 32.21
N GLN A 177 2.45 -35.72 33.18
CA GLN A 177 2.15 -35.53 34.61
C GLN A 177 1.90 -34.07 35.01
N THR A 178 2.17 -33.14 34.10
CA THR A 178 1.81 -31.72 34.22
C THR A 178 0.36 -31.44 33.84
N SER A 179 -0.36 -32.42 33.27
CA SER A 179 -1.74 -32.25 32.80
C SER A 179 -2.71 -32.11 33.97
N ARG A 180 -3.48 -31.03 34.01
CA ARG A 180 -4.46 -30.73 35.05
C ARG A 180 -5.54 -29.80 34.55
N SER A 181 -6.74 -29.97 35.08
CA SER A 181 -7.86 -29.04 34.90
C SER A 181 -8.73 -29.05 36.13
N LEU A 182 -9.59 -28.05 36.28
CA LEU A 182 -10.54 -27.96 37.37
C LEU A 182 -11.95 -27.90 36.79
N VAL A 183 -12.78 -28.86 37.16
CA VAL A 183 -14.22 -28.79 36.88
C VAL A 183 -14.89 -28.04 38.02
N LEU A 184 -15.61 -26.99 37.69
CA LEU A 184 -16.45 -26.23 38.61
C LEU A 184 -17.90 -26.63 38.32
N TRP A 185 -18.44 -27.55 39.12
CA TRP A 185 -19.78 -28.08 38.93
C TRP A 185 -20.76 -27.46 39.91
N ASP A 186 -21.65 -26.61 39.40
CA ASP A 186 -22.76 -26.05 40.17
C ASP A 186 -23.86 -27.10 40.30
N THR A 187 -23.98 -27.68 41.50
CA THR A 187 -24.98 -28.73 41.77
C THR A 187 -26.40 -28.20 41.90
N ALA A 188 -26.60 -26.90 42.10
CA ALA A 188 -27.91 -26.28 42.16
C ALA A 188 -28.44 -25.95 40.75
N THR A 189 -27.60 -25.39 39.88
CA THR A 189 -27.99 -25.01 38.51
C THR A 189 -27.67 -26.08 37.46
N GLN A 190 -26.96 -27.14 37.86
CA GLN A 190 -26.44 -28.20 36.99
C GLN A 190 -25.38 -27.73 35.98
N LYS A 191 -24.95 -26.47 36.06
CA LYS A 191 -23.95 -25.90 35.16
C LYS A 191 -22.57 -26.47 35.45
N VAL A 192 -21.84 -26.74 34.38
CA VAL A 192 -20.47 -27.25 34.45
C VAL A 192 -19.57 -26.24 33.76
N TYR A 193 -18.50 -25.84 34.45
CA TYR A 193 -17.42 -25.07 33.86
C TYR A 193 -16.12 -25.85 33.93
N LEU A 194 -15.34 -25.84 32.84
CA LEU A 194 -14.01 -26.43 32.81
C LEU A 194 -12.97 -25.32 32.77
N ASP A 195 -12.14 -25.24 33.82
CA ASP A 195 -10.94 -24.41 33.89
C ASP A 195 -9.73 -25.25 33.49
N VAL A 196 -9.26 -25.05 32.27
CA VAL A 196 -8.08 -25.72 31.71
C VAL A 196 -6.81 -25.03 32.23
N GLN A 197 -6.09 -25.72 33.10
CA GLN A 197 -4.90 -25.15 33.76
C GLN A 197 -3.62 -25.52 33.04
N ALA A 198 -3.48 -26.80 32.68
CA ALA A 198 -2.36 -27.28 31.89
C ALA A 198 -2.81 -28.52 31.13
N LEU A 199 -2.95 -28.39 29.81
CA LEU A 199 -3.10 -29.52 28.90
C LEU A 199 -2.19 -29.28 27.70
N PRO A 200 -1.64 -30.32 27.06
CA PRO A 200 -0.87 -30.15 25.85
C PRO A 200 -1.68 -29.45 24.77
N THR A 201 -1.02 -28.58 24.02
CA THR A 201 -1.63 -27.84 22.92
C THR A 201 -2.23 -28.79 21.87
N ASN A 202 -3.50 -28.57 21.51
CA ASN A 202 -4.18 -29.32 20.45
C ASN A 202 -3.43 -29.22 19.10
N GLN A 203 -3.32 -30.35 18.42
CA GLN A 203 -2.93 -30.42 17.01
C GLN A 203 -4.11 -30.02 16.11
N PRO A 204 -3.87 -29.57 14.85
CA PRO A 204 -4.90 -29.00 13.98
C PRO A 204 -6.15 -29.87 13.71
N ASP A 205 -5.98 -31.18 13.84
CA ASP A 205 -6.91 -32.27 13.55
C ASP A 205 -7.48 -32.94 14.82
N THR A 206 -7.24 -32.35 15.99
CA THR A 206 -7.67 -32.90 17.29
C THR A 206 -8.31 -31.85 18.17
N ASP A 207 -9.34 -32.25 18.92
CA ASP A 207 -9.93 -31.45 19.98
C ASP A 207 -9.98 -32.26 21.29
N TYR A 208 -10.02 -31.60 22.44
CA TYR A 208 -10.33 -32.30 23.69
C TYR A 208 -11.84 -32.36 23.90
N GLN A 209 -12.29 -33.40 24.60
CA GLN A 209 -13.70 -33.55 24.96
C GLN A 209 -13.83 -33.87 26.44
N LEU A 210 -14.75 -33.19 27.12
CA LEU A 210 -15.10 -33.45 28.51
C LEU A 210 -16.25 -34.45 28.57
N TRP A 211 -16.13 -35.42 29.47
CA TRP A 211 -17.12 -36.44 29.73
C TRP A 211 -17.49 -36.45 31.21
N ALA A 212 -18.77 -36.61 31.51
CA ALA A 212 -19.23 -37.07 32.81
C ALA A 212 -19.51 -38.58 32.75
N LEU A 213 -19.10 -39.32 33.77
CA LEU A 213 -19.51 -40.71 33.93
C LEU A 213 -20.74 -40.75 34.84
N VAL A 214 -21.83 -41.34 34.36
CA VAL A 214 -23.06 -41.56 35.11
C VAL A 214 -23.39 -43.03 35.09
N ASP A 215 -23.32 -43.66 36.26
CA ASP A 215 -23.47 -45.10 36.44
C ASP A 215 -22.53 -45.89 35.51
N GLY A 216 -21.30 -45.38 35.36
CA GLY A 216 -20.26 -45.93 34.49
C GLY A 216 -20.40 -45.63 32.99
N LYS A 217 -21.47 -44.94 32.55
CA LYS A 217 -21.66 -44.57 31.15
C LYS A 217 -21.16 -43.14 30.88
N PRO A 218 -20.33 -42.93 29.85
CA PRO A 218 -19.86 -41.60 29.50
C PRO A 218 -20.98 -40.78 28.84
N ILE A 219 -21.17 -39.55 29.31
CA ILE A 219 -22.05 -38.53 28.77
C ILE A 219 -21.18 -37.39 28.28
N ASP A 220 -21.34 -37.05 27.01
CA ASP A 220 -20.64 -35.93 26.37
C ASP A 220 -21.05 -34.60 27.02
N LEU A 221 -20.07 -33.87 27.56
CA LEU A 221 -20.26 -32.54 28.12
C LEU A 221 -19.75 -31.41 27.21
N GLY A 222 -19.17 -31.74 26.06
CA GLY A 222 -18.72 -30.76 25.08
C GLY A 222 -17.24 -30.87 24.75
N VAL A 223 -16.92 -30.24 23.63
CA VAL A 223 -15.58 -30.22 23.01
C VAL A 223 -14.94 -28.86 23.27
N PHE A 224 -13.63 -28.84 23.48
CA PHE A 224 -12.86 -27.62 23.70
C PHE A 224 -11.46 -27.74 23.06
N ASN A 225 -10.86 -26.58 22.75
CA ASN A 225 -9.54 -26.53 22.12
C ASN A 225 -8.60 -25.63 22.91
N THR A 226 -7.47 -26.17 23.38
CA THR A 226 -6.50 -25.43 24.18
C THR A 226 -5.81 -24.27 23.43
N ASN A 227 -5.95 -24.19 22.11
CA ASN A 227 -5.47 -23.03 21.34
C ASN A 227 -6.39 -21.81 21.49
N ASP A 228 -7.60 -22.00 22.01
CA ASP A 228 -8.50 -20.89 22.30
C ASP A 228 -7.90 -20.01 23.40
N LYS A 229 -8.07 -18.69 23.27
CA LYS A 229 -7.51 -17.72 24.22
C LYS A 229 -8.22 -17.73 25.59
N ASN A 230 -9.25 -18.54 25.76
CA ASN A 230 -10.05 -18.64 26.95
C ASN A 230 -9.77 -19.98 27.66
N PRO A 231 -9.17 -19.99 28.87
CA PRO A 231 -8.96 -21.21 29.64
C PRO A 231 -10.24 -21.72 30.33
N LEU A 232 -11.32 -20.92 30.38
CA LEU A 232 -12.55 -21.26 31.10
C LEU A 232 -13.73 -21.49 30.15
N TYR A 233 -14.19 -22.73 30.06
CA TYR A 233 -15.25 -23.15 29.14
C TYR A 233 -16.54 -23.42 29.89
N GLU A 234 -17.67 -22.94 29.37
CA GLU A 234 -19.01 -23.39 29.79
C GLU A 234 -19.34 -24.68 29.04
N MET A 235 -19.62 -25.74 29.80
CA MET A 235 -19.88 -27.08 29.29
C MET A 235 -21.38 -27.39 29.39
N LYS A 236 -21.81 -28.49 28.75
CA LYS A 236 -23.20 -28.95 28.86
C LYS A 236 -23.53 -29.26 30.32
N SER A 237 -24.76 -28.92 30.72
CA SER A 237 -25.22 -29.13 32.08
C SER A 237 -25.42 -30.61 32.40
N ILE A 238 -25.18 -30.98 33.66
CA ILE A 238 -25.38 -32.35 34.13
C ILE A 238 -25.90 -32.38 35.57
N ALA A 239 -26.92 -33.20 35.80
CA ALA A 239 -27.58 -33.32 37.10
C ALA A 239 -26.84 -34.24 38.08
N LYS A 240 -26.14 -35.26 37.57
CA LYS A 240 -25.40 -36.25 38.34
C LYS A 240 -24.14 -36.64 37.59
N ALA A 241 -23.02 -36.80 38.29
CA ALA A 241 -21.80 -37.38 37.75
C ALA A 241 -21.07 -38.12 38.88
N ASP A 242 -20.57 -39.31 38.59
CA ASP A 242 -19.73 -40.10 39.50
C ASP A 242 -18.23 -39.78 39.27
N ALA A 243 -17.89 -39.33 38.06
CA ALA A 243 -16.55 -38.91 37.68
C ALA A 243 -16.60 -37.99 36.46
N PHE A 244 -15.53 -37.21 36.28
CA PHE A 244 -15.26 -36.46 35.05
C PHE A 244 -13.97 -36.96 34.41
N ALA A 245 -13.94 -36.99 33.07
CA ALA A 245 -12.78 -37.39 32.30
C ALA A 245 -12.61 -36.48 31.08
N VAL A 246 -11.36 -36.22 30.69
CA VAL A 246 -11.04 -35.54 29.43
C VAL A 246 -10.25 -36.50 28.55
N THR A 247 -10.66 -36.59 27.29
CA THR A 247 -10.00 -37.35 26.24
C THR A 247 -9.57 -36.45 25.10
N LEU A 248 -8.53 -36.84 24.36
CA LEU A 248 -8.15 -36.22 23.09
C LEU A 248 -8.83 -36.97 21.95
N GLU A 249 -9.67 -36.26 21.22
CA GLU A 249 -10.55 -36.79 20.18
C GLU A 249 -10.18 -36.22 18.80
N PRO A 250 -10.67 -36.83 17.70
CA PRO A 250 -10.64 -36.19 16.40
C PRO A 250 -11.35 -34.83 16.44
N LYS A 251 -11.00 -33.96 15.49
CA LYS A 251 -11.63 -32.64 15.37
C LYS A 251 -13.16 -32.73 15.40
N GLY A 252 -13.79 -31.95 16.28
CA GLY A 252 -15.23 -31.96 16.51
C GLY A 252 -15.73 -32.98 17.55
N GLY A 253 -14.83 -33.77 18.14
CA GLY A 253 -15.16 -34.76 19.18
C GLY A 253 -15.60 -36.13 18.65
N SER A 254 -16.04 -36.97 19.58
CA SER A 254 -16.48 -38.34 19.34
C SER A 254 -17.84 -38.61 19.99
N THR A 255 -18.56 -39.63 19.51
CA THR A 255 -19.80 -40.11 20.16
C THR A 255 -19.53 -40.94 21.40
N THR A 256 -18.33 -41.50 21.51
CA THR A 256 -17.85 -42.29 22.64
C THR A 256 -16.40 -41.93 22.94
N PRO A 257 -15.96 -41.92 24.21
CA PRO A 257 -14.61 -41.51 24.57
C PRO A 257 -13.55 -42.46 24.00
N THR A 258 -12.50 -41.88 23.42
CA THR A 258 -11.28 -42.61 23.05
C THR A 258 -10.47 -42.91 24.31
N LEU A 259 -10.76 -44.03 24.97
CA LEU A 259 -10.17 -44.40 26.27
C LEU A 259 -8.64 -44.50 26.25
N SER A 260 -8.03 -44.88 25.12
CA SER A 260 -6.57 -44.91 24.95
C SER A 260 -5.93 -43.51 24.95
N LYS A 261 -6.73 -42.47 24.75
CA LYS A 261 -6.34 -41.05 24.74
C LYS A 261 -7.03 -40.27 25.86
N MET A 262 -7.34 -40.92 26.97
CA MET A 262 -7.79 -40.24 28.19
C MET A 262 -6.61 -39.55 28.86
N TYR A 263 -6.68 -38.24 29.06
CA TYR A 263 -5.57 -37.44 29.58
C TYR A 263 -5.65 -37.27 31.10
N ILE A 264 -6.81 -36.83 31.57
CA ILE A 264 -7.04 -36.47 32.97
C ILE A 264 -8.42 -36.98 33.40
N MET A 265 -8.54 -37.36 34.67
CA MET A 265 -9.76 -37.88 35.27
C MET A 265 -9.85 -37.49 36.74
N ALA A 266 -11.07 -37.37 37.25
CA ALA A 266 -11.35 -37.27 38.68
C ALA A 266 -12.68 -37.95 39.01
N LYS A 267 -12.74 -38.58 40.18
CA LYS A 267 -14.02 -39.00 40.77
C LYS A 267 -14.62 -37.84 41.55
N VAL A 268 -15.94 -37.77 41.57
CA VAL A 268 -16.73 -36.75 42.27
C VAL A 268 -17.06 -37.20 43.69
#